data_AF-A0AAJ3NTR2-F1
#
_entry.id   AF-A0AAJ3NTR2-F1
#
_cell.length_a   1.000
_cell.length_b   1.000
_cell.length_c   1.000
_cell.angle_alpha   90.00
_cell.angle_beta   90.00
_cell.angle_gamma   90.00
#
_symmetry.space_group_name_H-M   'P 1'
#
loop_
_entity.id
_entity.type
_entity.pdbx_description
1 polymer ?
#
loop_
_entity_poly.entity_id
_entity_poly.type
_entity_poly.pdbx_seq_one_letter_code
_entity_poly.pdbx_strand_id
1 'polypeptide(L)'
;MSEILYNFGANNASLDDVNSNINSIQEVRSDINNLFSVLATVYEGAGATALNQAHQNIDSMLDDMLNNMSITQQQAQDQQAAMQALDQQNASAF
;
A
#
# COMPACT_ATOMS: atom_id res chain seq x y z
N MET A 1 34.07 15.27 -0.65
CA MET A 1 32.66 15.14 -1.06
C MET A 1 32.01 14.21 -0.06
N SER A 2 30.93 14.62 0.60
CA SER A 2 30.15 13.71 1.43
C SER A 2 29.52 12.69 0.49
N GLU A 3 29.98 11.44 0.50
CA GLU A 3 29.28 10.34 -0.14
C GLU A 3 27.84 10.34 0.39
N ILE A 4 26.88 10.67 -0.45
CA ILE A 4 25.49 10.36 -0.16
C ILE A 4 25.40 8.84 -0.31
N LEU A 5 25.70 8.12 0.77
CA LEU A 5 25.52 6.68 0.85
C LEU A 5 24.02 6.39 0.89
N TYR A 6 23.44 6.22 -0.29
CA TYR A 6 22.08 5.73 -0.42
C TYR A 6 22.01 4.29 0.10
N ASN A 7 21.23 4.06 1.16
CA ASN A 7 21.13 2.74 1.77
C ASN A 7 20.11 1.88 1.01
N PHE A 8 20.56 1.26 -0.08
CA PHE A 8 19.75 0.38 -0.92
C PHE A 8 19.13 -0.79 -0.13
N GLY A 9 19.85 -1.34 0.86
CA GLY A 9 19.36 -2.47 1.66
C GLY A 9 18.17 -2.11 2.54
N ALA A 10 18.23 -0.96 3.24
CA ALA A 10 17.11 -0.48 4.06
C ALA A 10 15.88 -0.12 3.20
N ASN A 11 16.10 0.46 2.01
CA ASN A 11 15.00 0.78 1.10
C ASN A 11 14.36 -0.47 0.49
N ASN A 12 15.14 -1.51 0.18
CA ASN A 12 14.58 -2.76 -0.36
C ASN A 12 13.76 -3.51 0.70
N ALA A 13 14.25 -3.57 1.94
CA ALA A 13 13.49 -4.13 3.06
C ALA A 13 12.16 -3.38 3.29
N SER A 14 12.19 -2.05 3.19
CA SER A 14 10.98 -1.22 3.33
C SER A 14 9.97 -1.49 2.20
N LEU A 15 10.42 -1.81 0.99
CA LEU A 15 9.55 -2.17 -0.14
C LEU A 15 8.90 -3.55 0.06
N ASP A 16 9.63 -4.52 0.59
CA ASP A 16 9.08 -5.83 0.95
C ASP A 16 8.04 -5.73 2.06
N ASP A 17 8.28 -4.90 3.07
CA ASP A 17 7.30 -4.61 4.12
C ASP A 17 6.03 -3.97 3.56
N VAL A 18 6.15 -3.05 2.59
CA VAL A 18 5.00 -2.45 1.90
C VAL A 18 4.20 -3.53 1.15
N ASN A 19 4.85 -4.45 0.44
CA ASN A 19 4.18 -5.56 -0.23
C ASN A 19 3.44 -6.47 0.76
N SER A 20 4.07 -6.79 1.89
CA SER A 20 3.43 -7.58 2.94
C SER A 20 2.20 -6.86 3.49
N ASN A 21 2.28 -5.55 3.70
CA ASN A 21 1.16 -4.75 4.19
C ASN A 21 0.00 -4.67 3.17
N ILE A 22 0.28 -4.59 1.87
CA ILE A 22 -0.73 -4.65 0.82
C ILE A 22 -1.50 -5.97 0.88
N ASN A 23 -0.80 -7.10 1.02
CA ASN A 23 -1.45 -8.41 1.12
C ASN A 23 -2.32 -8.50 2.39
N SER A 24 -1.82 -8.03 3.54
CA SER A 24 -2.60 -7.96 4.77
C SER A 24 -3.87 -7.11 4.63
N ILE A 25 -3.81 -6.00 3.89
CA ILE A 25 -4.99 -5.15 3.63
C ILE A 25 -6.02 -5.88 2.76
N GLN A 26 -5.59 -6.64 1.76
CA GLN A 26 -6.50 -7.43 0.94
C GLN A 26 -7.21 -8.51 1.75
N GLU A 27 -6.50 -9.18 2.66
CA GLU A 27 -7.09 -10.15 3.60
C GLU A 27 -8.12 -9.48 4.52
N VAL A 28 -7.75 -8.36 5.15
CA VAL A 28 -8.66 -7.58 6.01
C VAL A 28 -9.90 -7.12 5.24
N ARG A 29 -9.76 -6.72 3.97
CA ARG A 29 -10.91 -6.37 3.12
C ARG A 29 -11.87 -7.54 2.94
N SER A 30 -11.34 -8.74 2.68
CA SER A 30 -12.14 -9.96 2.56
C SER A 30 -12.88 -10.28 3.85
N ASP A 31 -12.21 -10.16 5.00
CA ASP A 31 -12.82 -10.40 6.31
C ASP A 31 -13.92 -9.38 6.63
N ILE A 32 -13.70 -8.11 6.30
CA ILE A 32 -14.70 -7.04 6.44
C ILE A 32 -15.92 -7.36 5.55
N ASN A 33 -15.71 -7.72 4.29
CA ASN A 33 -16.81 -8.10 3.40
C ASN A 33 -17.64 -9.27 3.94
N ASN A 34 -16.97 -10.30 4.48
CA ASN A 34 -17.65 -11.43 5.11
C ASN A 34 -18.45 -11.00 6.34
N LEU A 35 -17.88 -10.17 7.21
CA LEU A 35 -18.55 -9.65 8.40
C LEU A 35 -19.80 -8.84 8.02
N PHE A 36 -19.68 -7.93 7.06
CA PHE A 36 -20.80 -7.11 6.59
C PHE A 36 -21.88 -7.95 5.92
N SER A 37 -21.51 -9.00 5.19
CA SER A 37 -22.47 -9.95 4.61
C SER A 37 -23.28 -10.67 5.69
N VAL A 38 -22.64 -11.12 6.77
CA VAL A 38 -23.33 -11.75 7.91
C VAL A 38 -24.21 -10.74 8.66
N LEU A 39 -23.71 -9.54 8.91
CA LEU A 39 -24.49 -8.50 9.60
C LEU A 39 -25.71 -8.07 8.78
N ALA A 40 -25.61 -8.05 7.46
CA ALA A 40 -26.72 -7.74 6.57
C ALA A 40 -27.87 -8.76 6.65
N THR A 41 -27.65 -9.98 7.14
CA THR A 41 -28.74 -10.96 7.34
C THR A 41 -29.54 -10.71 8.62
N VAL A 42 -29.02 -9.89 9.54
CA VAL A 42 -29.62 -9.63 10.86
C VAL A 42 -30.21 -8.22 10.94
N TYR A 43 -29.57 -7.25 10.29
CA TYR A 43 -30.05 -5.87 10.26
C TYR A 43 -31.05 -5.67 9.11
N GLU A 44 -32.22 -5.14 9.44
CA GLU A 44 -33.26 -4.74 8.48
C GLU A 44 -33.55 -3.23 8.58
N GLY A 45 -34.22 -2.70 7.55
CA GLY A 45 -34.69 -1.30 7.54
C GLY A 45 -33.55 -0.28 7.66
N ALA A 46 -33.70 0.72 8.53
CA ALA A 46 -32.73 1.80 8.69
C ALA A 46 -31.33 1.32 9.16
N GLY A 47 -31.28 0.22 9.92
CA GLY A 47 -30.02 -0.38 10.35
C GLY A 47 -29.22 -0.98 9.19
N ALA A 48 -29.91 -1.63 8.25
CA ALA A 48 -29.29 -2.17 7.03
C ALA A 48 -28.71 -1.07 6.14
N THR A 49 -29.41 0.06 6.01
CA THR A 49 -28.93 1.22 5.24
C THR A 49 -27.66 1.79 5.86
N ALA A 50 -27.65 2.03 7.18
CA ALA A 50 -26.49 2.55 7.88
C ALA A 50 -25.29 1.59 7.80
N LEU A 51 -25.55 0.28 7.91
CA LEU A 51 -24.54 -0.76 7.76
C LEU A 51 -23.91 -0.74 6.36
N ASN A 52 -24.73 -0.72 5.30
CA ASN A 52 -24.22 -0.60 3.92
C ASN A 52 -23.41 0.67 3.70
N GLN A 53 -23.81 1.79 4.32
CA GLN A 53 -23.08 3.04 4.20
C GLN A 53 -21.73 2.99 4.90
N ALA A 54 -21.67 2.38 6.09
CA ALA A 54 -20.41 2.13 6.79
C ALA A 54 -19.50 1.21 5.98
N HIS A 55 -20.05 0.17 5.35
CA HIS A 55 -19.30 -0.74 4.49
C HIS A 55 -18.64 -0.01 3.32
N GLN A 56 -19.40 0.80 2.58
CA GLN A 56 -18.89 1.58 1.45
C GLN A 56 -17.80 2.57 1.86
N ASN A 57 -17.93 3.21 3.03
CA ASN A 57 -16.92 4.11 3.55
C ASN A 57 -15.60 3.38 3.86
N ILE A 58 -15.69 2.18 4.43
CA ILE A 58 -14.52 1.36 4.72
C ILE A 58 -13.86 0.90 3.42
N ASP A 59 -14.63 0.42 2.45
CA ASP A 59 -14.09 0.03 1.14
C ASP A 59 -13.35 1.19 0.45
N SER A 60 -13.93 2.39 0.49
CA SER A 60 -13.32 3.59 -0.08
C SER A 60 -11.99 3.93 0.61
N MET A 61 -11.95 3.84 1.94
CA MET A 61 -10.73 4.09 2.71
C MET A 61 -9.63 3.05 2.43
N LEU A 62 -10.01 1.78 2.25
CA LEU A 62 -9.08 0.71 1.89
C LEU A 62 -8.53 0.91 0.47
N ASP A 63 -9.37 1.30 -0.49
CA ASP A 63 -8.96 1.59 -1.86
C ASP A 63 -8.00 2.80 -1.92
N ASP A 64 -8.26 3.85 -1.15
CA ASP A 64 -7.35 4.99 -1.03
C ASP A 64 -6.00 4.59 -0.43
N MET A 65 -6.00 3.72 0.58
CA MET A 65 -4.77 3.21 1.20
C MET A 65 -3.95 2.40 0.20
N LEU A 66 -4.59 1.48 -0.54
CA LEU A 66 -3.95 0.66 -1.55
C LEU A 66 -3.37 1.51 -2.69
N ASN A 67 -4.09 2.53 -3.15
CA ASN A 67 -3.58 3.46 -4.15
C ASN A 67 -2.35 4.23 -3.66
N ASN A 68 -2.37 4.76 -2.42
CA ASN A 68 -1.22 5.45 -1.86
C ASN A 68 0.01 4.53 -1.70
N MET A 69 -0.20 3.28 -1.28
CA MET A 69 0.89 2.30 -1.18
C MET A 69 1.47 1.94 -2.55
N SER A 70 0.62 1.74 -3.56
CA SER A 70 1.05 1.48 -4.94
C SER A 70 1.88 2.64 -5.49
N ILE A 71 1.44 3.89 -5.30
CA ILE A 71 2.19 5.09 -5.70
C ILE A 71 3.53 5.18 -4.97
N THR A 72 3.55 4.93 -3.66
CA THR A 72 4.77 4.98 -2.84
C THR A 72 5.77 3.91 -3.29
N GLN A 73 5.29 2.71 -3.61
CA GLN A 73 6.11 1.65 -4.17
C GLN A 73 6.71 2.05 -5.51
N GLN A 74 5.91 2.56 -6.44
CA GLN A 74 6.39 2.99 -7.75
C GLN A 74 7.47 4.09 -7.62
N GLN A 75 7.21 5.10 -6.79
CA GLN A 75 8.18 6.18 -6.56
C GLN A 75 9.49 5.67 -5.97
N ALA A 76 9.43 4.71 -5.05
CA ALA A 76 10.62 4.10 -4.46
C ALA A 76 11.39 3.25 -5.49
N GLN A 77 10.71 2.51 -6.37
CA GLN A 77 11.36 1.79 -7.47
C GLN A 77 12.05 2.75 -8.46
N ASP A 78 11.35 3.81 -8.88
CA ASP A 78 11.88 4.81 -9.79
C ASP A 78 13.11 5.52 -9.20
N GLN A 79 13.06 5.83 -7.90
CA GLN A 79 14.17 6.47 -7.20
C GLN A 79 15.38 5.53 -7.09
N GLN A 80 15.17 4.23 -6.82
CA GLN A 80 16.26 3.25 -6.81
C GLN A 80 16.91 3.10 -8.20
N ALA A 81 16.11 3.02 -9.26
CA ALA A 81 16.60 2.92 -10.63
C ALA A 81 17.40 4.16 -11.04
N ALA A 82 16.90 5.36 -10.71
CA ALA A 82 17.60 6.61 -10.96
C ALA A 82 18.94 6.70 -10.21
N MET A 83 18.97 6.27 -8.94
CA MET A 83 20.19 6.27 -8.14
C MET A 83 21.23 5.27 -8.68
N GLN A 84 20.82 4.06 -9.06
CA GLN A 84 21.73 3.09 -9.69
C GLN A 84 22.30 3.59 -11.01
N ALA A 85 21.48 4.25 -11.83
CA ALA A 85 21.93 4.84 -13.09
C ALA A 85 22.94 5.97 -12.86
N LEU A 86 22.70 6.85 -11.89
CA LEU A 86 23.63 7.93 -11.51
C LEU A 86 24.96 7.36 -10.97
N ASP A 87 24.90 6.31 -10.16
CA ASP A 87 26.09 5.67 -9.60
C ASP A 87 26.93 5.00 -10.69
N GLN A 88 26.30 4.31 -11.65
CA GLN A 88 26.99 3.77 -12.83
C GLN A 88 27.64 4.88 -13.66
N GLN A 89 26.94 6.00 -13.87
CA GLN A 89 27.47 7.11 -14.64
C GLN A 89 28.67 7.77 -13.96
N ASN A 90 28.60 7.98 -12.64
CA ASN A 90 29.70 8.52 -11.84
C ASN A 90 30.87 7.54 -11.73
N ALA A 91 30.61 6.25 -11.53
CA ALA A 91 31.66 5.22 -11.47
C ALA A 91 32.36 5.01 -12.81
N SER A 92 31.68 5.28 -13.93
CA SER A 92 32.28 5.26 -15.28
C SER A 92 33.06 6.53 -15.64
N ALA A 93 32.90 7.60 -14.86
CA ALA A 93 33.57 8.88 -15.06
C ALA A 93 34.90 9.01 -14.28
N PHE A 94 35.23 8.02 -13.45
CA PHE A 94 36.51 7.85 -12.75
C PHE A 94 37.29 6.65 -13.31
#